data_AF-A0A0H5CZ41-F1
#
_entry.id   AF-A0A0H5CZ41-F1
#
_cell.length_a   1.000
_cell.length_b   1.000
_cell.length_c   1.000
_cell.angle_alpha   90.00
_cell.angle_beta   90.00
_cell.angle_gamma   90.00
#
_symmetry.space_group_name_H-M   'P 1'
#
loop_
_entity.id
_entity.type
_entity.pdbx_description
1 polymer ?
#
loop_
_entity_poly.entity_id
_entity_poly.type
_entity_poly.pdbx_seq_one_letter_code
_entity_poly.pdbx_strand_id
1 'polypeptide(L)'
;MTPIAKLNGVGPSLAEVLQANGLPSVEAVAAAKPDTLMQIPRIGRLRATKLIAEARKVAGNPKTSKTTAQGSDDTPVAANGSEARATKEQLSSALAAAEAARVAAEAKAAKAKAKAKKAAKQAETLAAEFAAAKEKAKAKAKKVKAKAKAAIEKEKAKAKAILDAKASEPAKKKAGSKKAAKPTGGKARKKAKK
;
A
#
# COMPACT_ATOMS: atom_id res chain seq x y z
N MET A 1 29.16 -26.95 0.84
CA MET A 1 27.90 -26.24 1.10
C MET A 1 27.96 -24.89 0.44
N THR A 2 27.10 -24.66 -0.55
CA THR A 2 27.03 -23.38 -1.25
C THR A 2 26.15 -22.44 -0.43
N PRO A 3 26.66 -21.25 -0.02
CA PRO A 3 25.85 -20.31 0.75
C PRO A 3 24.69 -19.80 -0.09
N ILE A 4 23.52 -19.65 0.54
CA ILE A 4 22.29 -19.25 -0.14
C ILE A 4 22.36 -17.85 -0.80
N ALA A 5 23.25 -16.98 -0.33
CA ALA A 5 23.50 -15.67 -0.90
C ALA A 5 24.08 -15.71 -2.33
N LYS A 6 24.66 -16.84 -2.75
CA LYS A 6 25.17 -17.02 -4.13
C LYS A 6 24.11 -17.51 -5.12
N LEU A 7 22.88 -17.76 -4.66
CA LEU A 7 21.79 -18.22 -5.51
C LEU A 7 21.16 -17.04 -6.27
N ASN A 8 21.02 -17.20 -7.58
CA ASN A 8 20.40 -16.19 -8.44
C ASN A 8 18.97 -15.88 -7.99
N GLY A 9 18.68 -14.60 -7.71
CA GLY A 9 17.36 -14.15 -7.26
C GLY A 9 17.16 -14.14 -5.73
N VAL A 10 18.20 -14.49 -4.96
CA VAL A 10 18.29 -14.29 -3.51
C VAL A 10 19.21 -13.11 -3.22
N GLY A 11 18.65 -12.03 -2.68
CA GLY A 11 19.42 -10.90 -2.17
C GLY A 11 19.75 -11.05 -0.68
N PRO A 12 20.55 -10.15 -0.08
CA PRO A 12 21.02 -10.26 1.31
C PRO A 12 19.87 -10.39 2.31
N SER A 13 18.84 -9.55 2.21
CA SER A 13 17.68 -9.62 3.13
C SER A 13 16.90 -10.93 3.00
N LEU A 14 16.86 -11.54 1.81
CA LEU A 14 16.17 -12.82 1.63
C LEU A 14 17.04 -13.99 2.12
N ALA A 15 18.37 -13.89 1.96
CA ALA A 15 19.31 -14.86 2.49
C ALA A 15 19.23 -14.95 4.02
N GLU A 16 19.17 -13.81 4.71
CA GLU A 16 19.01 -13.75 6.17
C GLU A 16 17.70 -14.41 6.62
N VAL A 17 16.58 -14.10 5.94
CA VAL A 17 15.29 -14.71 6.25
C VAL A 17 15.31 -16.22 5.99
N LEU A 18 15.92 -16.67 4.90
CA LEU A 18 16.04 -18.11 4.59
C LEU A 18 16.92 -18.83 5.62
N GLN A 19 18.02 -18.22 6.05
CA GLN A 19 18.87 -18.71 7.13
C GLN A 19 18.11 -18.81 8.45
N ALA A 20 17.34 -17.78 8.81
CA ALA A 20 16.50 -17.77 10.01
C ALA A 20 15.41 -18.85 10.00
N ASN A 21 14.97 -19.28 8.80
CA ASN A 21 13.99 -20.37 8.61
C ASN A 21 14.66 -21.75 8.43
N GLY A 22 15.96 -21.88 8.75
CA GLY A 22 16.66 -23.17 8.72
C GLY A 22 17.08 -23.64 7.33
N LEU A 23 17.08 -22.75 6.33
CA LEU A 23 17.54 -23.03 4.96
C LEU A 23 18.81 -22.20 4.66
N PRO A 24 19.98 -22.49 5.27
CA PRO A 24 21.18 -21.67 5.10
C PRO A 24 21.94 -21.93 3.78
N SER A 25 21.62 -23.02 3.07
CA SER A 25 22.37 -23.46 1.89
C SER A 25 21.48 -23.71 0.67
N VAL A 26 22.10 -23.68 -0.51
CA VAL A 26 21.43 -23.95 -1.79
C VAL A 26 20.88 -25.37 -1.85
N GLU A 27 21.61 -26.31 -1.27
CA GLU A 27 21.25 -27.73 -1.23
C GLU A 27 19.98 -27.95 -0.37
N ALA A 28 19.85 -27.21 0.75
CA ALA A 28 18.65 -27.25 1.58
C ALA A 28 17.41 -26.72 0.83
N VAL A 29 17.57 -25.66 0.03
CA VAL A 29 16.48 -25.12 -0.80
C VAL A 29 16.11 -26.05 -1.95
N ALA A 30 17.09 -26.72 -2.57
CA ALA A 30 16.85 -27.66 -3.66
C ALA A 30 16.06 -28.91 -3.21
N ALA A 31 16.27 -29.34 -1.96
CA ALA A 31 15.58 -30.46 -1.32
C ALA A 31 14.25 -30.07 -0.66
N ALA A 32 14.06 -28.79 -0.33
CA ALA A 32 12.83 -28.29 0.28
C ALA A 32 11.62 -28.38 -0.68
N LYS A 33 10.44 -28.56 -0.09
CA LYS A 33 9.18 -28.52 -0.84
C LYS A 33 8.79 -27.07 -1.17
N PRO A 34 8.06 -26.83 -2.27
CA PRO A 34 7.57 -25.49 -2.62
C PRO A 34 6.73 -24.85 -1.50
N ASP A 35 5.96 -25.67 -0.77
CA ASP A 35 5.09 -25.21 0.31
C ASP A 35 5.87 -24.63 1.50
N THR A 36 7.02 -25.23 1.85
CA THR A 36 7.90 -24.73 2.91
C THR A 36 8.48 -23.35 2.55
N LEU A 37 8.86 -23.16 1.28
CA LEU A 37 9.34 -21.87 0.81
C LEU A 37 8.22 -20.82 0.78
N MET A 38 6.96 -21.21 0.57
CA MET A 38 5.82 -20.29 0.58
C MET A 38 5.43 -19.77 1.97
N GLN A 39 5.84 -20.47 3.04
CA GLN A 39 5.66 -19.99 4.41
C GLN A 39 6.56 -18.79 4.72
N ILE A 40 7.60 -18.59 3.91
CA ILE A 40 8.57 -17.51 4.11
C ILE A 40 8.00 -16.20 3.57
N PRO A 41 8.03 -15.11 4.37
CA PRO A 41 7.59 -13.80 3.91
C PRO A 41 8.26 -13.40 2.59
N ARG A 42 7.47 -12.82 1.68
CA ARG A 42 7.91 -12.36 0.34
C ARG A 42 8.33 -13.48 -0.64
N ILE A 43 8.08 -14.75 -0.33
CA ILE A 43 8.20 -15.86 -1.27
C ILE A 43 6.80 -16.38 -1.62
N GLY A 44 6.36 -16.14 -2.86
CA GLY A 44 5.13 -16.71 -3.41
C GLY A 44 5.38 -17.99 -4.23
N ARG A 45 4.31 -18.68 -4.63
CA ARG A 45 4.36 -19.93 -5.41
C ARG A 45 5.28 -19.87 -6.64
N LEU A 46 5.16 -18.81 -7.45
CA LEU A 46 5.99 -18.62 -8.63
C LEU A 46 7.48 -18.45 -8.31
N ARG A 47 7.78 -17.83 -7.16
CA ARG A 47 9.16 -17.58 -6.74
C ARG A 47 9.76 -18.84 -6.13
N ALA A 48 8.99 -19.58 -5.32
CA ALA A 48 9.41 -20.86 -4.76
C ALA A 48 9.81 -21.86 -5.84
N THR A 49 9.01 -22.01 -6.90
CA THR A 49 9.35 -22.94 -8.00
C THR A 49 10.61 -22.52 -8.76
N LYS A 50 10.78 -21.22 -9.03
CA LYS A 50 12.00 -20.69 -9.67
C LYS A 50 13.23 -20.90 -8.78
N LEU A 51 13.13 -20.62 -7.48
CA LEU A 51 14.24 -20.80 -6.53
C LEU A 51 14.66 -22.26 -6.43
N ILE A 52 13.72 -23.20 -6.37
CA ILE A 52 14.03 -24.63 -6.37
C ILE A 52 14.71 -25.05 -7.69
N ALA A 53 14.21 -24.57 -8.82
CA ALA A 53 14.81 -24.87 -10.13
C ALA A 53 16.25 -24.34 -10.23
N GLU A 54 16.49 -23.10 -9.83
CA GLU A 54 17.84 -22.51 -9.79
C GLU A 54 18.74 -23.20 -8.75
N ALA A 55 18.20 -23.54 -7.59
CA ALA A 55 18.93 -24.28 -6.56
C ALA A 55 19.38 -25.66 -7.05
N ARG A 56 18.51 -26.37 -7.78
CA ARG A 56 18.84 -27.67 -8.39
C ARG A 56 19.90 -27.55 -9.48
N LYS A 57 19.85 -26.50 -10.30
CA LYS A 57 20.90 -26.23 -11.30
C LYS A 57 22.26 -26.00 -10.66
N VAL A 58 22.30 -25.21 -9.59
CA VAL A 58 23.55 -24.90 -8.88
C VAL A 58 24.05 -26.09 -8.05
N ALA A 59 23.16 -26.84 -7.42
CA ALA A 59 23.50 -28.05 -6.65
C ALA A 59 23.95 -29.20 -7.57
N GLY A 60 23.38 -29.31 -8.77
CA GLY A 60 23.76 -30.30 -9.78
C GLY A 60 25.00 -29.94 -10.59
N ASN A 61 25.42 -28.66 -10.59
CA ASN A 61 26.61 -28.23 -11.31
C ASN A 61 27.36 -27.12 -10.54
N PRO A 62 28.38 -27.47 -9.72
CA PRO A 62 29.08 -26.50 -8.89
C PRO A 62 30.07 -25.62 -9.66
N LYS A 63 30.05 -25.60 -11.00
CA LYS A 63 30.97 -24.79 -11.80
C LYS A 63 30.22 -23.86 -12.76
N THR A 64 30.50 -22.57 -12.55
CA THR A 64 30.56 -21.48 -13.53
C THR A 64 29.25 -20.99 -14.18
N SER A 65 28.94 -19.76 -13.79
CA SER A 65 28.42 -18.66 -14.60
C SER A 65 28.61 -18.75 -16.13
N LYS A 66 27.54 -18.32 -16.83
CA LYS A 66 27.47 -17.64 -18.13
C LYS A 66 27.16 -18.50 -19.37
N THR A 67 26.20 -17.95 -20.15
CA THR A 67 25.96 -18.09 -21.61
C THR A 67 25.13 -19.27 -22.14
N THR A 68 23.93 -18.90 -22.63
CA THR A 68 23.25 -19.24 -23.91
C THR A 68 23.23 -20.67 -24.47
N ALA A 69 21.99 -21.06 -24.80
CA ALA A 69 21.53 -21.80 -25.99
C ALA A 69 21.99 -23.26 -26.17
N GLN A 70 21.01 -24.17 -26.11
CA GLN A 70 21.03 -25.49 -26.73
C GLN A 70 19.56 -25.97 -26.76
N GLY A 71 19.02 -26.55 -27.81
CA GLY A 71 19.62 -27.17 -28.98
C GLY A 71 18.61 -28.23 -29.41
N SER A 72 18.34 -28.28 -30.70
CA SER A 72 17.64 -29.33 -31.42
C SER A 72 18.15 -30.71 -31.03
N ASP A 73 17.23 -31.62 -30.70
CA ASP A 73 17.52 -33.04 -30.62
C ASP A 73 16.81 -33.78 -31.74
N ASP A 74 17.62 -34.66 -32.31
CA ASP A 74 17.48 -35.46 -33.50
C ASP A 74 16.31 -36.46 -33.43
N THR A 75 15.57 -36.54 -34.53
CA THR A 75 14.69 -37.65 -34.89
C THR A 75 15.46 -38.96 -35.01
N PRO A 76 14.84 -40.10 -34.65
CA PRO A 76 14.96 -41.28 -35.51
C PRO A 76 13.60 -41.73 -36.03
N VAL A 77 13.56 -41.92 -37.36
CA VAL A 77 12.49 -42.53 -38.15
C VAL A 77 12.54 -44.05 -38.01
N ALA A 78 11.39 -44.71 -37.81
CA ALA A 78 11.10 -46.02 -38.42
C ALA A 78 9.63 -46.47 -38.28
N ALA A 79 9.03 -46.74 -39.44
CA ALA A 79 8.17 -47.89 -39.80
C ALA A 79 6.69 -47.98 -39.34
N ASN A 80 5.81 -47.54 -40.26
CA ASN A 80 4.62 -48.21 -40.84
C ASN A 80 3.69 -49.09 -39.97
N GLY A 81 2.38 -48.79 -40.04
CA GLY A 81 1.36 -49.86 -40.08
C GLY A 81 -0.01 -49.66 -39.41
N SER A 82 -0.45 -48.46 -39.01
CA SER A 82 -1.79 -48.31 -38.35
C SER A 82 -2.45 -46.93 -38.56
N GLU A 83 -2.38 -46.35 -39.75
CA GLU A 83 -2.68 -44.92 -39.93
C GLU A 83 -4.14 -44.55 -40.29
N ALA A 84 -5.03 -45.52 -40.55
CA ALA A 84 -6.40 -45.18 -40.97
C ALA A 84 -7.46 -45.15 -39.84
N ARG A 85 -7.25 -45.90 -38.74
CA ARG A 85 -8.18 -45.89 -37.58
C ARG A 85 -7.68 -45.06 -36.40
N ALA A 86 -6.36 -44.93 -36.24
CA ALA A 86 -5.75 -44.10 -35.22
C ALA A 86 -6.09 -42.61 -35.39
N THR A 87 -6.28 -42.13 -36.63
CA THR A 87 -6.56 -40.72 -36.90
C THR A 87 -7.92 -40.25 -36.38
N LYS A 88 -8.98 -41.07 -36.44
CA LYS A 88 -10.32 -40.65 -35.98
C LYS A 88 -10.40 -40.58 -34.45
N GLU A 89 -9.79 -41.53 -33.74
CA GLU A 89 -9.71 -41.52 -32.28
C GLU A 89 -8.73 -40.45 -31.77
N GLN A 90 -7.61 -40.23 -32.45
CA GLN A 90 -6.67 -39.14 -32.15
C GLN A 90 -7.28 -37.76 -32.41
N LEU A 91 -8.09 -37.58 -33.47
CA LEU A 91 -8.81 -36.33 -33.70
C LEU A 91 -9.92 -36.10 -32.67
N SER A 92 -10.63 -37.15 -32.25
CA SER A 92 -11.67 -37.03 -31.21
C SER A 92 -11.08 -36.72 -29.82
N SER A 93 -9.95 -37.31 -29.47
CA SER A 93 -9.24 -37.03 -28.22
C SER A 93 -8.55 -35.67 -28.25
N ALA A 94 -8.05 -35.22 -29.41
CA ALA A 94 -7.54 -33.87 -29.59
C ALA A 94 -8.64 -32.81 -29.46
N LEU A 95 -9.84 -33.05 -30.00
CA LEU A 95 -10.99 -32.15 -29.85
C LEU A 95 -11.51 -32.13 -28.40
N ALA A 96 -11.59 -33.28 -27.73
CA ALA A 96 -11.95 -33.35 -26.32
C ALA A 96 -10.91 -32.63 -25.42
N ALA A 97 -9.62 -32.76 -25.72
CA ALA A 97 -8.56 -32.04 -25.02
C ALA A 97 -8.62 -30.53 -25.28
N ALA A 98 -8.95 -30.11 -26.51
CA ALA A 98 -9.11 -28.70 -26.87
C ALA A 98 -10.33 -28.06 -26.18
N GLU A 99 -11.47 -28.75 -26.11
CA GLU A 99 -12.64 -28.27 -25.36
C GLU A 99 -12.37 -28.22 -23.85
N ALA A 100 -11.72 -29.23 -23.27
CA ALA A 100 -11.33 -29.23 -21.87
C ALA A 100 -10.37 -28.06 -21.54
N ALA A 101 -9.44 -27.75 -22.44
CA ALA A 101 -8.56 -26.59 -22.31
C ALA A 101 -9.33 -25.26 -22.38
N ARG A 102 -10.35 -25.15 -23.23
CA ARG A 102 -11.20 -23.96 -23.35
C ARG A 102 -12.07 -23.74 -22.11
N VAL A 103 -12.70 -24.80 -21.59
CA VAL A 103 -13.49 -24.77 -20.34
C VAL A 103 -12.61 -24.39 -19.15
N ALA A 104 -11.39 -24.91 -19.08
CA ALA A 104 -10.43 -24.54 -18.02
C ALA A 104 -9.95 -23.08 -18.13
N ALA A 105 -9.80 -22.55 -19.35
CA ALA A 105 -9.47 -21.15 -19.58
C ALA A 105 -10.64 -20.21 -19.21
N GLU A 106 -11.86 -20.58 -19.57
CA GLU A 106 -13.06 -19.79 -19.28
C GLU A 106 -13.40 -19.76 -17.78
N ALA A 107 -13.21 -20.89 -17.08
CA ALA A 107 -13.35 -20.95 -15.62
C ALA A 107 -12.32 -20.07 -14.88
N LYS A 108 -11.11 -19.92 -15.42
CA LYS A 108 -10.09 -18.99 -14.88
C LYS A 108 -10.46 -17.53 -15.16
N ALA A 109 -10.99 -17.24 -16.35
CA ALA A 109 -11.46 -15.90 -16.71
C ALA A 109 -12.68 -15.46 -15.89
N ALA A 110 -13.62 -16.37 -15.62
CA ALA A 110 -14.79 -16.10 -14.78
C ALA A 110 -14.39 -15.79 -13.32
N LYS A 111 -13.45 -16.56 -12.75
CA LYS A 111 -12.91 -16.30 -11.41
C LYS A 111 -12.14 -14.98 -11.32
N ALA A 112 -11.42 -14.59 -12.37
CA ALA A 112 -10.75 -13.28 -12.44
C ALA A 112 -11.74 -12.12 -12.51
N LYS A 113 -12.78 -12.22 -13.36
CA LYS A 113 -13.84 -11.20 -13.46
C LYS A 113 -14.65 -11.06 -12.17
N ALA A 114 -14.93 -12.17 -11.46
CA ALA A 114 -15.61 -12.14 -10.17
C ALA A 114 -14.78 -11.45 -9.07
N LYS A 115 -13.47 -11.72 -9.01
CA LYS A 115 -12.56 -11.04 -8.07
C LYS A 115 -12.42 -9.55 -8.38
N ALA A 116 -12.35 -9.18 -9.66
CA ALA A 116 -12.30 -7.77 -10.08
C ALA A 116 -13.58 -7.01 -9.70
N LYS A 117 -14.76 -7.59 -9.95
CA LYS A 117 -16.05 -6.99 -9.54
C LYS A 117 -16.17 -6.83 -8.02
N LYS A 118 -15.66 -7.79 -7.25
CA LYS A 118 -15.69 -7.72 -5.77
C LYS A 118 -14.76 -6.64 -5.24
N ALA A 119 -13.56 -6.52 -5.81
CA ALA A 119 -12.61 -5.45 -5.46
C ALA A 119 -13.14 -4.06 -5.86
N ALA A 120 -13.77 -3.94 -7.02
CA ALA A 120 -14.38 -2.68 -7.47
C ALA A 120 -15.49 -2.21 -6.52
N LYS A 121 -16.39 -3.11 -6.10
CA LYS A 121 -17.43 -2.78 -5.12
C LYS A 121 -16.86 -2.36 -3.77
N GLN A 122 -15.80 -3.01 -3.29
CA GLN A 122 -15.14 -2.64 -2.04
C GLN A 122 -14.46 -1.27 -2.11
N ALA A 123 -13.84 -0.95 -3.25
CA ALA A 123 -13.26 0.38 -3.47
C ALA A 123 -14.34 1.47 -3.50
N GLU A 124 -15.48 1.19 -4.13
CA GLU A 124 -16.61 2.12 -4.21
C GLU A 124 -17.27 2.35 -2.83
N THR A 125 -17.42 1.31 -2.00
CA THR A 125 -17.94 1.46 -0.64
C THR A 125 -17.00 2.26 0.26
N LEU A 126 -15.69 2.01 0.19
CA LEU A 126 -14.71 2.77 0.96
C LEU A 126 -14.67 4.24 0.50
N ALA A 127 -14.73 4.50 -0.81
CA ALA A 127 -14.78 5.86 -1.34
C ALA A 127 -16.05 6.61 -0.89
N ALA A 128 -17.20 5.95 -0.86
CA ALA A 128 -18.46 6.53 -0.38
C ALA A 128 -18.40 6.88 1.12
N GLU A 129 -17.81 6.02 1.95
CA GLU A 129 -17.62 6.29 3.38
C GLU A 129 -16.67 7.46 3.64
N PHE A 130 -15.56 7.54 2.91
CA PHE A 130 -14.62 8.66 3.01
C PHE A 130 -15.24 9.98 2.52
N ALA A 131 -16.06 9.95 1.46
CA ALA A 131 -16.78 11.12 0.99
C ALA A 131 -17.81 11.61 2.04
N ALA A 132 -18.58 10.70 2.63
CA ALA A 132 -19.54 11.03 3.68
C ALA A 132 -18.85 11.57 4.94
N ALA A 133 -17.70 11.02 5.33
CA ALA A 133 -16.90 11.53 6.45
C ALA A 133 -16.35 12.93 6.17
N LYS A 134 -15.86 13.18 4.95
CA LYS A 134 -15.33 14.48 4.52
C LYS A 134 -16.42 15.56 4.49
N GLU A 135 -17.62 15.26 4.01
CA GLU A 135 -18.75 16.20 4.04
C GLU A 135 -19.21 16.53 5.47
N LYS A 136 -19.30 15.52 6.35
CA LYS A 136 -19.59 15.74 7.78
C LYS A 136 -18.52 16.62 8.45
N ALA A 137 -17.25 16.41 8.14
CA ALA A 137 -16.15 17.21 8.66
C ALA A 137 -16.23 18.68 8.18
N LYS A 138 -16.46 18.90 6.88
CA LYS A 138 -16.65 20.25 6.32
C LYS A 138 -17.86 20.96 6.93
N ALA A 139 -18.97 20.27 7.13
CA ALA A 139 -20.18 20.85 7.73
C ALA A 139 -19.93 21.29 9.19
N LYS A 140 -19.25 20.45 9.99
CA LYS A 140 -18.84 20.80 11.36
C LYS A 140 -17.89 22.01 11.36
N ALA A 141 -16.91 22.03 10.47
CA ALA A 141 -15.96 23.14 10.35
C ALA A 141 -16.66 24.46 9.97
N LYS A 142 -17.58 24.44 8.99
CA LYS A 142 -18.39 25.61 8.62
C LYS A 142 -19.22 26.12 9.79
N LYS A 143 -19.86 25.23 10.57
CA LYS A 143 -20.67 25.60 11.73
C LYS A 143 -19.84 26.25 12.84
N VAL A 144 -18.67 25.71 13.15
CA VAL A 144 -17.75 26.29 14.14
C VAL A 144 -17.25 27.66 13.67
N LYS A 145 -16.85 27.78 12.40
CA LYS A 145 -16.41 29.05 11.81
C LYS A 145 -17.51 30.11 11.83
N ALA A 146 -18.75 29.74 11.52
CA ALA A 146 -19.89 30.66 11.58
C ALA A 146 -20.18 31.12 13.02
N LYS A 147 -20.17 30.20 13.99
CA LYS A 147 -20.35 30.54 15.41
C LYS A 147 -19.25 31.47 15.92
N ALA A 148 -17.99 31.22 15.56
CA ALA A 148 -16.87 32.07 15.95
C ALA A 148 -17.00 33.49 15.36
N LYS A 149 -17.36 33.61 14.08
CA LYS A 149 -17.61 34.92 13.45
C LYS A 149 -18.75 35.68 14.12
N ALA A 150 -19.87 35.00 14.41
CA ALA A 150 -21.01 35.61 15.09
C ALA A 150 -20.68 36.06 16.52
N ALA A 151 -19.83 35.33 17.25
CA ALA A 151 -19.37 35.74 18.57
C ALA A 151 -18.48 36.99 18.51
N ILE A 152 -17.55 37.03 17.55
CA ILE A 152 -16.68 38.20 17.33
C ILE A 152 -17.49 39.44 16.96
N GLU A 153 -18.50 39.29 16.10
CA GLU A 153 -19.35 40.42 15.69
C GLU A 153 -20.21 40.94 16.85
N LYS A 154 -20.76 40.05 17.68
CA LYS A 154 -21.50 40.45 18.89
C LYS A 154 -20.61 41.18 19.91
N GLU A 155 -19.39 40.71 20.13
CA GLU A 155 -18.39 41.40 20.98
C GLU A 155 -18.03 42.77 20.41
N LYS A 156 -17.75 42.87 19.12
CA LYS A 156 -17.46 44.14 18.45
C LYS A 156 -18.63 45.11 18.51
N ALA A 157 -19.86 44.64 18.33
CA ALA A 157 -21.06 45.46 18.44
C ALA A 157 -21.27 45.98 19.86
N LYS A 158 -21.06 45.14 20.89
CA LYS A 158 -21.10 45.57 22.29
C LYS A 158 -20.01 46.59 22.60
N ALA A 159 -18.78 46.35 22.17
CA ALA A 159 -17.67 47.30 22.35
C ALA A 159 -17.96 48.65 21.67
N LYS A 160 -18.52 48.62 20.45
CA LYS A 160 -18.92 49.82 19.73
C LYS A 160 -20.05 50.56 20.45
N ALA A 161 -21.09 49.86 20.91
CA ALA A 161 -22.18 50.46 21.67
C ALA A 161 -21.70 51.11 22.98
N ILE A 162 -20.73 50.52 23.67
CA ILE A 162 -20.11 51.11 24.87
C ILE A 162 -19.32 52.37 24.51
N LEU A 163 -18.58 52.36 23.40
CA LEU A 163 -17.83 53.54 22.93
C LEU A 163 -18.77 54.68 22.50
N ASP A 164 -19.83 54.37 21.75
CA ASP A 164 -20.84 55.35 21.34
C ASP A 164 -21.60 55.91 22.55
N ALA A 165 -21.97 55.09 23.54
CA ALA A 165 -22.58 55.55 24.79
C ALA A 165 -21.64 56.44 25.63
N LYS A 166 -20.34 56.12 25.66
CA LYS A 166 -19.32 56.95 26.32
C LYS A 166 -19.07 58.27 25.58
N ALA A 167 -19.20 58.28 24.26
CA ALA A 167 -19.04 59.47 23.42
C ALA A 167 -20.27 60.40 23.43
N SER A 168 -21.46 59.87 23.76
CA SER A 168 -22.72 60.62 23.79
C SER A 168 -23.13 61.12 25.17
N GLU A 169 -22.28 60.99 26.20
CA GLU A 169 -22.47 61.64 27.50
C GLU A 169 -22.10 63.14 27.39
N PRO A 170 -23.07 64.08 27.42
CA PRO A 170 -22.76 65.50 27.26
C PRO A 170 -22.16 66.05 28.55
N ALA A 171 -20.99 66.66 28.42
CA ALA A 171 -20.37 67.51 29.43
C ALA A 171 -21.32 68.67 29.82
N LYS A 172 -22.16 68.46 30.85
CA LYS A 172 -22.86 69.55 31.55
C LYS A 172 -22.02 70.00 32.76
N LYS A 173 -21.58 71.26 32.67
CA LYS A 173 -20.76 72.05 33.59
C LYS A 173 -21.38 72.22 35.00
N LYS A 174 -20.53 72.24 36.05
CA LYS A 174 -20.30 73.36 37.03
C LYS A 174 -19.46 72.84 38.20
N ALA A 175 -18.20 73.28 38.35
CA ALA A 175 -17.75 74.40 39.20
C ALA A 175 -17.54 74.01 40.69
N GLY A 176 -16.28 74.01 41.15
CA GLY A 176 -15.98 73.96 42.60
C GLY A 176 -14.56 73.48 42.98
N SER A 177 -13.68 74.44 43.24
CA SER A 177 -12.50 74.40 44.14
C SER A 177 -11.30 73.46 43.89
N LYS A 178 -10.18 74.10 43.49
CA LYS A 178 -8.80 74.06 44.08
C LYS A 178 -8.50 72.83 44.96
N LYS A 179 -7.40 72.08 44.78
CA LYS A 179 -6.02 72.54 45.10
C LYS A 179 -5.01 71.43 44.75
N ALA A 180 -3.90 71.86 44.12
CA ALA A 180 -2.54 71.31 44.02
C ALA A 180 -2.25 69.85 44.43
N ALA A 181 -1.62 69.08 43.53
CA ALA A 181 -0.15 68.93 43.49
C ALA A 181 0.26 67.84 42.46
N LYS A 182 1.05 68.26 41.48
CA LYS A 182 1.91 67.43 40.61
C LYS A 182 3.28 67.28 41.32
N PRO A 183 4.26 66.52 40.79
CA PRO A 183 4.27 65.23 40.09
C PRO A 183 5.20 64.24 40.83
N THR A 184 5.27 62.97 40.37
CA THR A 184 6.51 62.23 40.08
C THR A 184 6.08 60.79 39.75
N GLY A 185 6.35 60.21 38.58
CA GLY A 185 7.67 60.13 37.95
C GLY A 185 8.41 58.89 38.43
N GLY A 186 7.82 57.69 38.34
CA GLY A 186 8.37 56.43 38.84
C GLY A 186 8.59 55.41 37.74
N LYS A 187 9.83 55.33 37.28
CA LYS A 187 10.36 54.60 36.13
C LYS A 187 10.41 53.08 36.38
N ALA A 188 10.16 52.33 35.31
CA ALA A 188 10.37 50.90 35.09
C ALA A 188 11.43 50.20 35.97
N ARG A 189 11.07 49.02 36.52
CA ARG A 189 11.98 47.87 36.69
C ARG A 189 11.24 46.53 36.54
N LYS A 190 11.19 46.03 35.31
CA LYS A 190 10.93 44.62 35.00
C LYS A 190 12.28 43.92 34.88
N LYS A 191 12.69 43.18 35.92
CA LYS A 191 13.66 42.07 35.83
C LYS A 191 13.39 41.08 36.97
N ALA A 192 12.62 40.04 36.69
CA ALA A 192 12.64 38.81 37.46
C ALA A 192 13.39 37.76 36.62
N LYS A 193 14.58 37.40 37.08
CA LYS A 193 15.36 36.24 36.65
C LYS A 193 15.57 35.39 37.90
N LYS A 194 14.79 34.32 38.03
CA LYS A 194 15.21 33.00 38.47
C LYS A 194 14.03 32.06 38.39
#